data_AF-A0A8J8W9A9-F1
#
_entry.id   AF-A0A8J8W9A9-F1
#
_cell.length_a   1.000
_cell.length_b   1.000
_cell.length_c   1.000
_cell.angle_alpha   90.00
_cell.angle_beta   90.00
_cell.angle_gamma   90.00
#
_symmetry.space_group_name_H-M   'P 1'
#
loop_
_entity.id
_entity.type
_entity.pdbx_description
1 polymer ?
#
loop_
_entity_poly.entity_id
_entity_poly.type
_entity_poly.pdbx_seq_one_letter_code
_entity_poly.pdbx_strand_id
1 'polypeptide(L)'
;MAQSRSNWWHGSEDADLDYGFDSDDMNARFARPSSRSRRRTSTEEELGDREVQSREDENCEEGFLKNMSTWLHRQAGSQTSQLATTAVLSGAAVASAIFGYQAYRRKEAVHDLKASIPGLDEAHPATKLTQYGAPDLGIPLSKEDERGAALARRAQQGDYDDDLILEQLARNRVFLKDEGLAKLRGSYIVVVGCGGVGSHAAASLARSGVSKIRLIDFDQVTLSSLNRHALATLADVGTPKVQCIRRRLEQIAPWVMFDCRNELFGKDVAEELLGPWTLTHEGEGRRPDYVLDCIDNITSKVDLLHYCHKNGLPVISSMGAGCKSDPTRVVVGDISTSTDDPLCRSTRRRLKMLGVNTGIPTVFSTERTAPGKASLLPLPEDEFSKGKVSELSVLPDFRVRILPVLGTMPAVFGYTLANHVICSVSGYPLDYNTAGKGREKMYDSILASLSGFLEKQVRRVGGEDPVGLRLPISKDDIQYLVEEVYRGKSVVTGLPNRLVLMPWTVPAQGFHMDLTWEKDGQKLFKLDPSDLVCMTKDEATRHEREVLRGEKSVEDLYDEVILNRVALRRREIEEWKGHNEQYFQVQ
;
A
#
# COMPACT_ATOMS: atom_id res chain seq x y z
N MET A 1 51.73 0.21 -13.38
CA MET A 1 51.24 -1.14 -13.02
C MET A 1 49.86 -0.90 -12.40
N ALA A 2 48.76 -1.19 -13.11
CA ALA A 2 48.18 -2.50 -13.44
C ALA A 2 47.24 -3.00 -12.32
N GLN A 3 46.01 -3.44 -12.58
CA GLN A 3 45.24 -3.43 -13.84
C GLN A 3 43.72 -3.48 -13.56
N SER A 4 42.88 -3.10 -14.53
CA SER A 4 41.42 -3.28 -14.47
C SER A 4 41.02 -4.74 -14.67
N ARG A 5 39.92 -5.18 -14.04
CA ARG A 5 38.91 -6.04 -14.69
C ARG A 5 37.56 -6.06 -13.96
N SER A 6 36.51 -5.75 -14.71
CA SER A 6 35.12 -6.15 -14.45
C SER A 6 34.88 -7.60 -14.87
N ASN A 7 33.79 -8.21 -14.40
CA ASN A 7 32.97 -9.13 -15.21
C ASN A 7 31.55 -9.25 -14.63
N TRP A 8 30.58 -9.55 -15.50
CA TRP A 8 29.19 -9.92 -15.20
C TRP A 8 28.91 -11.29 -15.87
N TRP A 9 27.73 -11.86 -15.61
CA TRP A 9 27.09 -12.98 -16.33
C TRP A 9 27.65 -14.40 -16.14
N HIS A 10 27.02 -15.15 -15.23
CA HIS A 10 26.32 -16.44 -15.46
C HIS A 10 25.56 -16.77 -14.16
N GLY A 11 24.39 -17.39 -14.14
CA GLY A 11 23.46 -17.79 -15.20
C GLY A 11 22.07 -18.05 -14.58
N SER A 12 21.02 -18.20 -15.39
CA SER A 12 19.65 -18.46 -14.91
C SER A 12 19.36 -19.95 -14.76
N GLU A 13 18.82 -20.36 -13.61
CA GLU A 13 17.99 -21.56 -13.47
C GLU A 13 16.73 -21.19 -12.67
N ASP A 14 15.60 -21.79 -13.02
CA ASP A 14 14.29 -21.43 -12.51
C ASP A 14 14.02 -21.99 -11.10
N ALA A 15 13.26 -21.25 -10.31
CA ALA A 15 12.65 -21.73 -9.06
C ALA A 15 11.26 -21.10 -8.91
N ASP A 16 10.22 -21.92 -9.07
CA ASP A 16 8.83 -21.47 -9.00
C ASP A 16 8.52 -20.85 -7.63
N LEU A 17 8.01 -19.62 -7.63
CA LEU A 17 7.56 -18.92 -6.43
C LEU A 17 6.07 -19.17 -6.22
N ASP A 18 5.75 -20.02 -5.25
CA ASP A 18 4.40 -20.25 -4.75
C ASP A 18 3.85 -18.98 -4.07
N TYR A 19 2.85 -18.34 -4.68
CA TYR A 19 2.26 -17.09 -4.22
C TYR A 19 1.08 -17.36 -3.28
N GLY A 20 1.36 -17.46 -1.98
CA GLY A 20 0.36 -17.61 -0.92
C GLY A 20 -0.57 -16.39 -0.73
N PHE A 21 -1.47 -16.15 -1.68
CA PHE A 21 -2.67 -15.32 -1.60
C PHE A 21 -3.73 -15.92 -2.56
N ASP A 22 -4.94 -16.15 -2.06
CA ASP A 22 -5.98 -16.91 -2.79
C ASP A 22 -6.24 -16.40 -4.22
N SER A 23 -6.03 -17.29 -5.18
CA SER A 23 -6.46 -17.15 -6.56
C SER A 23 -7.45 -18.27 -6.90
N ASP A 24 -8.75 -17.97 -6.85
CA ASP A 24 -9.74 -18.74 -7.59
C ASP A 24 -9.45 -18.56 -9.09
N ASP A 25 -9.00 -19.62 -9.76
CA ASP A 25 -9.21 -19.73 -11.21
C ASP A 25 -9.47 -21.19 -11.62
N MET A 26 -10.40 -21.36 -12.55
CA MET A 26 -10.90 -22.62 -13.03
C MET A 26 -10.67 -22.71 -14.55
N ASN A 27 -9.53 -23.27 -14.97
CA ASN A 27 -9.48 -24.32 -16.00
C ASN A 27 -8.05 -24.82 -16.30
N ALA A 28 -7.76 -26.07 -15.92
CA ALA A 28 -6.63 -26.84 -16.44
C ALA A 28 -7.11 -28.20 -17.01
N ARG A 29 -8.20 -28.19 -17.79
CA ARG A 29 -8.68 -29.36 -18.55
C ARG A 29 -8.36 -29.21 -20.04
N PHE A 30 -7.89 -30.30 -20.65
CA PHE A 30 -7.65 -30.51 -22.09
C PHE A 30 -6.46 -29.77 -22.74
N ALA A 31 -5.25 -30.29 -22.51
CA ALA A 31 -4.23 -30.41 -23.56
C ALA A 31 -3.56 -31.79 -23.47
N ARG A 32 -3.16 -32.39 -24.60
CA ARG A 32 -2.59 -33.76 -24.65
C ARG A 32 -1.06 -33.74 -24.73
N PRO A 33 -0.35 -34.64 -24.03
CA PRO A 33 1.11 -34.75 -24.12
C PRO A 33 1.56 -35.49 -25.38
N SER A 34 2.65 -35.03 -25.99
CA SER A 34 3.33 -35.73 -27.09
C SER A 34 4.64 -36.37 -26.64
N SER A 35 4.75 -37.69 -26.87
CA SER A 35 5.97 -38.51 -27.10
C SER A 35 7.31 -37.77 -27.25
N ARG A 36 8.48 -38.26 -26.79
CA ARG A 36 8.98 -39.58 -26.31
C ARG A 36 10.36 -39.26 -25.64
N SER A 37 11.03 -40.07 -24.81
CA SER A 37 11.21 -41.53 -24.81
C SER A 37 11.84 -42.03 -23.51
N ARG A 38 11.23 -43.02 -22.83
CA ARG A 38 11.96 -44.12 -22.14
C ARG A 38 11.00 -45.29 -21.85
N ARG A 39 10.90 -46.21 -22.82
CA ARG A 39 10.57 -47.63 -22.58
C ARG A 39 11.74 -48.28 -21.80
N ARG A 40 11.61 -49.38 -21.05
CA ARG A 40 10.57 -50.40 -20.77
C ARG A 40 10.99 -51.10 -19.44
N THR A 41 10.30 -51.96 -18.68
CA THR A 41 9.00 -52.70 -18.59
C THR A 41 8.96 -53.18 -17.11
N SER A 42 7.94 -53.71 -16.44
CA SER A 42 6.47 -53.95 -16.51
C SER A 42 6.14 -54.57 -15.12
N THR A 43 5.04 -54.31 -14.40
CA THR A 43 3.66 -54.82 -14.62
C THR A 43 3.59 -56.35 -14.87
N GLU A 44 2.50 -57.07 -14.64
CA GLU A 44 1.19 -56.82 -13.98
C GLU A 44 1.14 -57.68 -12.66
N GLU A 45 0.09 -57.90 -11.85
CA GLU A 45 -1.35 -57.63 -11.89
C GLU A 45 -1.92 -57.34 -10.45
N GLU A 46 -3.00 -57.98 -9.98
CA GLU A 46 -3.81 -57.58 -8.79
C GLU A 46 -4.41 -58.75 -7.95
N LEU A 47 -5.27 -58.39 -6.97
CA LEU A 47 -6.48 -59.09 -6.45
C LEU A 47 -6.45 -59.90 -5.14
N GLY A 48 -7.49 -59.71 -4.31
CA GLY A 48 -7.93 -60.65 -3.26
C GLY A 48 -8.39 -60.02 -1.93
N ASP A 49 -9.67 -59.64 -1.82
CA ASP A 49 -10.31 -59.34 -0.52
C ASP A 49 -10.45 -60.59 0.37
N ARG A 50 -10.82 -60.35 1.64
CA ARG A 50 -11.44 -61.27 2.64
C ARG A 50 -10.49 -62.16 3.46
N GLU A 51 -10.82 -62.55 4.70
CA GLU A 51 -11.76 -62.05 5.75
C GLU A 51 -11.48 -62.87 7.04
N VAL A 52 -12.19 -62.58 8.13
CA VAL A 52 -12.35 -63.42 9.35
C VAL A 52 -11.14 -63.52 10.29
N GLN A 53 -11.39 -63.13 11.54
CA GLN A 53 -10.52 -63.35 12.70
C GLN A 53 -10.45 -64.82 13.11
N SER A 54 -9.32 -65.26 13.67
CA SER A 54 -9.21 -65.67 15.09
C SER A 54 -8.30 -66.89 15.34
N ARG A 55 -7.69 -66.84 16.54
CA ARG A 55 -7.06 -67.94 17.31
C ARG A 55 -5.72 -68.52 16.86
N GLU A 56 -4.93 -68.85 17.89
CA GLU A 56 -3.99 -69.97 18.05
C GLU A 56 -2.98 -70.21 16.88
N ASP A 57 -1.66 -70.12 17.06
CA ASP A 57 -0.86 -70.62 18.20
C ASP A 57 0.42 -69.83 18.52
N GLU A 58 1.01 -70.12 19.69
CA GLU A 58 2.37 -69.73 20.08
C GLU A 58 3.45 -70.55 19.33
N ASN A 59 4.71 -70.07 19.35
CA ASN A 59 5.95 -70.71 18.84
C ASN A 59 6.28 -70.56 17.34
N CYS A 60 6.79 -69.39 16.92
CA CYS A 60 7.59 -69.32 15.68
C CYS A 60 8.69 -68.22 15.61
N GLU A 61 9.17 -67.65 16.73
CA GLU A 61 10.22 -66.60 16.70
C GLU A 61 11.66 -67.12 16.57
N GLU A 62 11.97 -68.35 17.02
CA GLU A 62 13.36 -68.87 17.01
C GLU A 62 13.96 -69.10 15.60
N GLY A 63 13.13 -69.13 14.56
CA GLY A 63 13.56 -69.39 13.18
C GLY A 63 14.25 -68.19 12.51
N PHE A 64 13.80 -66.97 12.78
CA PHE A 64 14.23 -65.79 12.01
C PHE A 64 15.61 -65.27 12.45
N LEU A 65 15.85 -65.20 13.76
CA LEU A 65 17.10 -64.70 14.35
C LEU A 65 18.34 -65.52 13.93
N LYS A 66 18.18 -66.83 13.70
CA LYS A 66 19.25 -67.75 13.24
C LYS A 66 19.80 -67.43 11.85
N ASN A 67 19.02 -66.78 10.98
CA ASN A 67 19.47 -66.39 9.64
C ASN A 67 20.23 -65.05 9.65
N MET A 68 19.85 -64.10 10.51
CA MET A 68 20.57 -62.82 10.67
C MET A 68 22.00 -63.03 11.19
N SER A 69 22.20 -63.86 12.22
CA SER A 69 23.54 -64.17 12.75
C SER A 69 24.45 -64.80 11.69
N THR A 70 23.89 -65.66 10.84
CA THR A 70 24.61 -66.36 9.77
C THR A 70 24.99 -65.40 8.62
N TRP A 71 24.19 -64.36 8.36
CA TRP A 71 24.55 -63.29 7.41
C TRP A 71 25.66 -62.39 7.96
N LEU A 72 25.54 -61.93 9.21
CA LEU A 72 26.54 -61.09 9.89
C LEU A 72 27.92 -61.76 9.93
N HIS A 73 27.98 -63.05 10.27
CA HIS A 73 29.24 -63.80 10.28
C HIS A 73 29.91 -63.91 8.90
N ARG A 74 29.14 -63.85 7.81
CA ARG A 74 29.64 -63.98 6.44
C ARG A 74 30.18 -62.67 5.86
N GLN A 75 29.88 -61.52 6.47
CA GLN A 75 30.35 -60.21 6.01
C GLN A 75 31.59 -59.68 6.78
N ALA A 76 31.94 -60.29 7.91
CA ALA A 76 33.03 -59.87 8.80
C ALA A 76 34.45 -59.95 8.19
N GLY A 77 34.62 -60.64 7.06
CA GLY A 77 35.92 -60.84 6.40
C GLY A 77 36.29 -59.85 5.30
N SER A 78 35.45 -58.86 4.97
CA SER A 78 35.74 -57.89 3.90
C SER A 78 36.34 -56.58 4.43
N GLN A 79 37.37 -56.06 3.74
CA GLN A 79 37.92 -54.72 3.99
C GLN A 79 36.83 -53.62 3.89
N THR A 80 35.85 -53.77 3.00
CA THR A 80 34.76 -52.80 2.86
C THR A 80 33.88 -52.73 4.12
N SER A 81 33.60 -53.87 4.76
CA SER A 81 32.87 -53.94 6.03
C SER A 81 33.62 -53.25 7.17
N GLN A 82 34.94 -53.47 7.23
CA GLN A 82 35.80 -52.86 8.25
C GLN A 82 35.93 -51.35 8.07
N LEU A 83 36.11 -50.88 6.83
CA LEU A 83 36.14 -49.44 6.51
C LEU A 83 34.79 -48.77 6.79
N ALA A 84 33.67 -49.39 6.41
CA ALA A 84 32.33 -48.88 6.71
C ALA A 84 32.08 -48.79 8.23
N THR A 85 32.42 -49.84 8.98
CA THR A 85 32.30 -49.85 10.45
C THR A 85 33.16 -48.76 11.09
N THR A 86 34.40 -48.59 10.61
CA THR A 86 35.32 -47.55 11.11
C THR A 86 34.80 -46.13 10.80
N ALA A 87 34.20 -45.92 9.63
CA ALA A 87 33.60 -44.65 9.23
C ALA A 87 32.34 -44.31 10.03
N VAL A 88 31.49 -45.30 10.34
CA VAL A 88 30.32 -45.12 11.22
C VAL A 88 30.76 -44.81 12.66
N LEU A 89 31.77 -45.51 13.18
CA LEU A 89 32.29 -45.26 14.53
C LEU A 89 32.99 -43.88 14.64
N SER A 90 33.78 -43.47 13.64
CA SER A 90 34.42 -42.15 13.66
C SER A 90 33.41 -41.01 13.44
N GLY A 91 32.42 -41.20 12.56
CA GLY A 91 31.29 -40.28 12.38
C GLY A 91 30.47 -40.11 13.66
N ALA A 92 30.14 -41.21 14.35
CA ALA A 92 29.45 -41.19 15.63
C ALA A 92 30.27 -40.50 16.73
N ALA A 93 31.59 -40.72 16.79
CA ALA A 93 32.48 -40.05 17.74
C ALA A 93 32.57 -38.53 17.48
N VAL A 94 32.73 -38.11 16.22
CA VAL A 94 32.76 -36.69 15.83
C VAL A 94 31.41 -36.01 16.10
N ALA A 95 30.29 -36.66 15.75
CA ALA A 95 28.95 -36.16 16.06
C ALA A 95 28.74 -36.01 17.58
N SER A 96 29.17 -37.01 18.37
CA SER A 96 29.09 -36.97 19.84
C SER A 96 29.93 -35.84 20.43
N ALA A 97 31.11 -35.56 19.87
CA ALA A 97 31.96 -34.43 20.27
C ALA A 97 31.30 -33.08 19.91
N ILE A 98 30.71 -32.94 18.72
CA ILE A 98 30.03 -31.73 18.27
C ILE A 98 28.78 -31.47 19.12
N PHE A 99 27.89 -32.45 19.29
CA PHE A 99 26.70 -32.30 20.13
C PHE A 99 27.04 -32.12 21.61
N GLY A 100 28.10 -32.78 22.09
CA GLY A 100 28.64 -32.56 23.44
C GLY A 100 29.14 -31.14 23.65
N TYR A 101 29.91 -30.59 22.71
CA TYR A 101 30.39 -29.20 22.75
C TYR A 101 29.24 -28.20 22.62
N GLN A 102 28.28 -28.43 21.72
CA GLN A 102 27.08 -27.59 21.61
C GLN A 102 26.25 -27.62 22.89
N ALA A 103 26.03 -28.80 23.50
CA ALA A 103 25.32 -28.93 24.77
C ALA A 103 26.09 -28.28 25.93
N TYR A 104 27.42 -28.35 25.94
CA TYR A 104 28.26 -27.63 26.89
C TYR A 104 28.11 -26.11 26.73
N ARG A 105 28.31 -25.56 25.52
CA ARG A 105 28.09 -24.13 25.24
C ARG A 105 26.67 -23.67 25.57
N ARG A 106 25.66 -24.53 25.38
CA ARG A 106 24.26 -24.23 25.73
C ARG A 106 24.04 -24.20 27.24
N LYS A 107 24.75 -25.05 28.02
CA LYS A 107 24.78 -24.99 29.49
C LYS A 107 25.55 -23.78 29.99
N GLU A 108 26.69 -23.45 29.38
CA GLU A 108 27.54 -22.28 29.68
C GLU A 108 26.76 -20.98 29.44
N ALA A 109 26.18 -20.80 28.24
CA ALA A 109 25.32 -19.64 27.95
C ALA A 109 24.07 -19.55 28.85
N VAL A 110 23.47 -20.68 29.24
CA VAL A 110 22.34 -20.69 30.21
C VAL A 110 22.81 -20.46 31.65
N HIS A 111 24.05 -20.80 31.99
CA HIS A 111 24.67 -20.49 33.27
C HIS A 111 24.96 -18.99 33.35
N ASP A 112 25.58 -18.40 32.34
CA ASP A 112 25.90 -16.97 32.28
C ASP A 112 24.61 -16.13 32.22
N LEU A 113 23.59 -16.59 31.50
CA LEU A 113 22.25 -15.96 31.48
C LEU A 113 21.45 -16.18 32.78
N LYS A 114 21.92 -17.02 33.70
CA LYS A 114 21.41 -17.13 35.08
C LYS A 114 22.26 -16.38 36.10
N ALA A 115 23.57 -16.30 35.89
CA ALA A 115 24.51 -15.53 36.72
C ALA A 115 24.41 -14.01 36.46
N SER A 116 23.82 -13.61 35.32
CA SER A 116 23.41 -12.23 35.02
C SER A 116 21.98 -11.90 35.46
N ILE A 117 21.24 -12.85 36.06
CA ILE A 117 20.05 -12.55 36.86
C ILE A 117 20.55 -12.24 38.28
N PRO A 118 20.31 -11.02 38.81
CA PRO A 118 20.72 -10.65 40.16
C PRO A 118 20.15 -11.59 41.23
N GLY A 119 20.89 -11.75 42.32
CA GLY A 119 20.41 -12.48 43.50
C GLY A 119 19.19 -11.80 44.12
N LEU A 120 18.29 -12.59 44.71
CA LEU A 120 17.11 -12.05 45.43
C LEU A 120 17.51 -11.16 46.63
N ASP A 121 18.74 -11.32 47.12
CA ASP A 121 19.33 -10.57 48.23
C ASP A 121 20.11 -9.32 47.75
N GLU A 122 20.32 -9.16 46.44
CA GLU A 122 21.00 -7.98 45.87
C GLU A 122 20.03 -6.80 45.78
N ALA A 123 20.46 -5.64 46.29
CA ALA A 123 19.67 -4.42 46.33
C ALA A 123 19.55 -3.76 44.94
N HIS A 124 18.85 -4.40 44.01
CA HIS A 124 18.56 -3.84 42.70
C HIS A 124 17.72 -2.56 42.87
N PRO A 125 18.05 -1.46 42.15
CA PRO A 125 17.11 -0.35 42.02
C PRO A 125 15.90 -0.88 41.25
N ALA A 126 14.82 -1.20 41.98
CA ALA A 126 13.54 -1.57 41.40
C ALA A 126 12.89 -0.31 40.82
N THR A 127 13.27 0.04 39.59
CA THR A 127 12.67 1.14 38.84
C THR A 127 11.16 0.94 38.80
N LYS A 128 10.41 1.81 39.47
CA LYS A 128 8.94 1.74 39.43
C LYS A 128 8.51 1.76 37.98
N LEU A 129 7.60 0.86 37.59
CA LEU A 129 6.91 1.06 36.32
C LEU A 129 6.01 2.29 36.48
N THR A 130 6.00 3.14 35.46
CA THR A 130 4.95 4.15 35.28
C THR A 130 3.60 3.45 35.18
N GLN A 131 2.49 4.19 35.34
CA GLN A 131 1.13 3.67 35.13
C GLN A 131 0.86 3.15 33.70
N TYR A 132 1.83 3.26 32.80
CA TYR A 132 1.81 2.78 31.41
C TYR A 132 2.74 1.59 31.16
N GLY A 133 3.24 0.93 32.21
CA GLY A 133 4.05 -0.30 32.12
C GLY A 133 5.51 -0.11 31.65
N ALA A 134 5.88 1.06 31.14
CA ALA A 134 7.27 1.43 30.90
C ALA A 134 7.98 1.74 32.24
N PRO A 135 9.29 1.43 32.40
CA PRO A 135 10.06 1.88 33.55
C PRO A 135 9.98 3.40 33.68
N ASP A 136 9.82 3.90 34.90
CA ASP A 136 10.08 5.29 35.26
C ASP A 136 11.58 5.53 35.14
N LEU A 137 12.03 5.79 33.91
CA LEU A 137 13.44 5.97 33.55
C LEU A 137 14.11 7.11 34.34
N GLY A 138 13.35 7.89 35.12
CA GLY A 138 13.87 8.93 36.00
C GLY A 138 14.63 10.01 35.25
N ILE A 139 14.44 10.11 33.92
CA ILE A 139 15.12 11.07 33.04
C ILE A 139 14.79 12.45 33.63
N PRO A 140 15.79 13.16 34.21
CA PRO A 140 15.53 14.49 34.72
C PRO A 140 15.13 15.33 33.52
N LEU A 141 13.90 15.87 33.56
CA LEU A 141 13.49 16.88 32.60
C LEU A 141 14.59 17.93 32.54
N SER A 142 15.05 18.30 31.35
CA SER A 142 16.05 19.36 31.29
C SER A 142 15.45 20.63 31.90
N LYS A 143 16.28 21.53 32.44
CA LYS A 143 15.78 22.80 33.00
C LYS A 143 14.99 23.64 31.99
N GLU A 144 15.15 23.35 30.70
CA GLU A 144 14.35 23.90 29.60
C GLU A 144 12.99 23.18 29.43
N ASP A 145 12.93 21.86 29.56
CA ASP A 145 11.67 21.10 29.59
C ASP A 145 10.83 21.43 30.84
N GLU A 146 11.45 21.54 32.02
CA GLU A 146 10.79 21.98 33.25
C GLU A 146 10.21 23.39 33.11
N ARG A 147 11.00 24.32 32.55
CA ARG A 147 10.58 25.70 32.27
C ARG A 147 9.48 25.75 31.22
N GLY A 148 9.56 24.94 30.17
CA GLY A 148 8.53 24.82 29.13
C GLY A 148 7.20 24.35 29.72
N ALA A 149 7.19 23.24 30.48
CA ALA A 149 6.00 22.73 31.14
C ALA A 149 5.47 23.68 32.23
N ALA A 150 6.32 24.47 32.90
CA ALA A 150 5.89 25.52 33.81
C ALA A 150 5.22 26.70 33.08
N LEU A 151 5.76 27.12 31.93
CA LEU A 151 5.18 28.17 31.10
C LEU A 151 3.86 27.73 30.46
N ALA A 152 3.79 26.50 29.95
CA ALA A 152 2.58 25.93 29.37
C ALA A 152 1.45 25.85 30.38
N ARG A 153 1.70 25.36 31.61
CA ARG A 153 0.68 25.34 32.67
C ARG A 153 0.12 26.72 33.00
N ARG A 154 0.95 27.78 33.00
CA ARG A 154 0.49 29.17 33.18
C ARG A 154 -0.38 29.63 32.01
N ALA A 155 0.07 29.41 30.77
CA ALA A 155 -0.67 29.78 29.57
C ALA A 155 -2.02 29.05 29.43
N GLN A 156 -2.04 27.76 29.75
CA GLN A 156 -3.24 26.92 29.80
C GLN A 156 -4.22 27.35 30.93
N GLN A 157 -3.77 28.15 31.89
CA GLN A 157 -4.59 28.77 32.96
C GLN A 157 -4.97 30.23 32.64
N GLY A 158 -4.64 30.74 31.45
CA GLY A 158 -4.90 32.13 31.04
C GLY A 158 -3.84 33.15 31.49
N ASP A 159 -2.78 32.72 32.17
CA ASP A 159 -1.63 33.55 32.56
C ASP A 159 -0.56 33.56 31.43
N TYR A 160 -1.00 34.02 30.25
CA TYR A 160 -0.20 34.30 29.07
C TYR A 160 -0.95 35.28 28.16
N ASP A 161 -0.24 36.29 27.66
CA ASP A 161 -0.82 37.42 26.93
C ASP A 161 -1.34 37.00 25.54
N ASP A 162 -2.59 37.36 25.20
CA ASP A 162 -3.17 37.03 23.90
C ASP A 162 -2.51 37.81 22.75
N ASP A 163 -2.00 39.01 23.00
CA ASP A 163 -1.27 39.77 21.97
C ASP A 163 0.04 39.08 21.58
N LEU A 164 0.69 38.34 22.51
CA LEU A 164 1.85 37.50 22.17
C LEU A 164 1.44 36.28 21.33
N ILE A 165 0.28 35.68 21.62
CA ILE A 165 -0.27 34.57 20.81
C ILE A 165 -0.63 35.08 19.40
N LEU A 166 -1.26 36.25 19.31
CA LEU A 166 -1.67 36.87 18.04
C LEU A 166 -0.47 37.35 17.20
N GLU A 167 0.61 37.83 17.81
CA GLU A 167 1.86 38.16 17.11
C GLU A 167 2.57 36.89 16.61
N GLN A 168 2.69 35.85 17.45
CA GLN A 168 3.25 34.57 17.00
C GLN A 168 2.42 33.93 15.87
N LEU A 169 1.10 34.15 15.86
CA LEU A 169 0.19 33.71 14.81
C LEU A 169 -0.06 34.76 13.71
N ALA A 170 0.67 35.88 13.65
CA ALA A 170 0.32 37.03 12.80
C ALA A 170 0.22 36.68 11.30
N ARG A 171 1.03 35.73 10.81
CA ARG A 171 0.95 35.25 9.41
C ARG A 171 -0.30 34.42 9.15
N ASN A 172 -0.69 33.57 10.11
CA ASN A 172 -1.94 32.82 10.06
C ASN A 172 -3.15 33.75 10.20
N ARG A 173 -3.06 34.78 11.04
CA ARG A 173 -4.07 35.84 11.19
C ARG A 173 -4.33 36.58 9.87
N VAL A 174 -3.28 36.98 9.15
CA VAL A 174 -3.42 37.64 7.84
C VAL A 174 -3.99 36.69 6.77
N PHE A 175 -3.64 35.40 6.80
CA PHE A 175 -4.10 34.42 5.80
C PHE A 175 -5.54 33.96 6.03
N LEU A 176 -5.90 33.60 7.27
CA LEU A 176 -7.20 33.05 7.65
C LEU A 176 -8.24 34.12 8.04
N LYS A 177 -7.79 35.38 8.25
CA LYS A 177 -8.54 36.47 8.90
C LYS A 177 -8.86 36.15 10.37
N ASP A 178 -9.31 37.16 11.12
CA ASP A 178 -9.64 37.01 12.54
C ASP A 178 -10.70 35.92 12.80
N GLU A 179 -11.74 35.84 11.96
CA GLU A 179 -12.80 34.84 12.08
C GLU A 179 -12.29 33.40 11.86
N GLY A 180 -11.50 33.18 10.80
CA GLY A 180 -10.94 31.86 10.48
C GLY A 180 -9.89 31.42 11.51
N LEU A 181 -9.08 32.36 12.01
CA LEU A 181 -8.15 32.10 13.10
C LEU A 181 -8.90 31.80 14.42
N ALA A 182 -9.96 32.53 14.75
CA ALA A 182 -10.76 32.30 15.96
C ALA A 182 -11.41 30.91 15.96
N LYS A 183 -11.98 30.46 14.83
CA LYS A 183 -12.49 29.08 14.65
C LYS A 183 -11.38 28.04 14.87
N LEU A 184 -10.21 28.27 14.28
CA LEU A 184 -9.07 27.35 14.40
C LEU A 184 -8.54 27.29 15.85
N ARG A 185 -8.37 28.45 16.50
CA ARG A 185 -7.96 28.56 17.91
C ARG A 185 -8.99 27.92 18.84
N GLY A 186 -10.27 28.01 18.53
CA GLY A 186 -11.35 27.40 19.28
C GLY A 186 -11.59 25.91 19.01
N SER A 187 -10.83 25.24 18.13
CA SER A 187 -11.11 23.87 17.69
C SER A 187 -10.43 22.78 18.55
N TYR A 188 -11.07 21.61 18.59
CA TYR A 188 -10.56 20.37 19.19
C TYR A 188 -10.27 19.34 18.08
N ILE A 189 -9.00 18.98 17.94
CA ILE A 189 -8.49 18.09 16.89
C ILE A 189 -7.91 16.80 17.49
N VAL A 190 -8.12 15.67 16.85
CA VAL A 190 -7.55 14.38 17.23
C VAL A 190 -6.53 13.92 16.19
N VAL A 191 -5.35 13.46 16.63
CA VAL A 191 -4.32 12.85 15.78
C VAL A 191 -4.06 11.42 16.25
N VAL A 192 -4.33 10.43 15.38
CA VAL A 192 -4.18 9.00 15.67
C VAL A 192 -2.98 8.45 14.91
N GLY A 193 -1.98 7.93 15.62
CA GLY A 193 -0.65 7.58 15.10
C GLY A 193 0.30 8.78 15.11
N CYS A 194 1.23 8.79 16.06
CA CYS A 194 2.20 9.87 16.27
C CYS A 194 3.55 9.62 15.57
N GLY A 195 3.57 8.75 14.56
CA GLY A 195 4.76 8.44 13.76
C GLY A 195 5.22 9.57 12.84
N GLY A 196 5.93 9.21 11.76
CA GLY A 196 6.53 10.20 10.83
C GLY A 196 5.54 11.07 10.05
N VAL A 197 4.25 10.75 10.08
CA VAL A 197 3.18 11.61 9.50
C VAL A 197 2.56 12.47 10.60
N GLY A 198 2.01 11.83 11.64
CA GLY A 198 1.27 12.51 12.71
C GLY A 198 2.10 13.50 13.53
N SER A 199 3.41 13.25 13.72
CA SER A 199 4.30 14.20 14.40
C SER A 199 4.47 15.52 13.62
N HIS A 200 4.57 15.46 12.29
CA HIS A 200 4.59 16.66 11.43
C HIS A 200 3.22 17.35 11.37
N ALA A 201 2.13 16.58 11.37
CA ALA A 201 0.78 17.11 11.39
C ALA A 201 0.47 17.85 12.72
N ALA A 202 0.69 17.21 13.87
CA ALA A 202 0.50 17.79 15.19
C ALA A 202 1.35 19.05 15.41
N ALA A 203 2.62 19.03 14.98
CA ALA A 203 3.50 20.19 15.05
C ALA A 203 2.96 21.38 14.22
N SER A 204 2.38 21.10 13.05
CA SER A 204 1.83 22.13 12.16
C SER A 204 0.48 22.68 12.67
N LEU A 205 -0.37 21.83 13.24
CA LEU A 205 -1.64 22.23 13.87
C LEU A 205 -1.41 23.17 15.07
N ALA A 206 -0.54 22.77 16.01
CA ALA A 206 -0.22 23.57 17.19
C ALA A 206 0.43 24.92 16.80
N ARG A 207 1.43 24.90 15.90
CA ARG A 207 2.06 26.12 15.36
C ARG A 207 1.10 27.02 14.57
N SER A 208 -0.03 26.48 14.11
CA SER A 208 -1.04 27.25 13.38
C SER A 208 -2.15 27.83 14.26
N GLY A 209 -2.14 27.53 15.56
CA GLY A 209 -3.03 28.12 16.56
C GLY A 209 -4.06 27.17 17.17
N VAL A 210 -4.17 25.91 16.73
CA VAL A 210 -5.09 24.92 17.32
C VAL A 210 -4.79 24.74 18.81
N SER A 211 -5.75 25.03 19.69
CA SER A 211 -5.52 25.04 21.14
C SER A 211 -5.77 23.70 21.84
N LYS A 212 -6.55 22.78 21.26
CA LYS A 212 -6.91 21.50 21.90
C LYS A 212 -6.59 20.34 20.96
N ILE A 213 -5.60 19.53 21.33
CA ILE A 213 -5.12 18.40 20.51
C ILE A 213 -5.10 17.12 21.34
N ARG A 214 -5.89 16.10 20.96
CA ARG A 214 -5.71 14.74 21.49
C ARG A 214 -4.72 13.97 20.61
N LEU A 215 -3.72 13.37 21.24
CA LEU A 215 -2.67 12.56 20.61
C LEU A 215 -2.85 11.10 21.04
N ILE A 216 -3.06 10.19 20.09
CA ILE A 216 -3.24 8.76 20.34
C ILE A 216 -2.11 7.99 19.64
N ASP A 217 -1.22 7.37 20.40
CA ASP A 217 -0.22 6.40 19.92
C ASP A 217 0.33 5.62 21.12
N PHE A 218 0.46 4.29 21.00
CA PHE A 218 1.01 3.41 22.04
C PHE A 218 2.55 3.34 22.01
N ASP A 219 3.16 3.64 20.86
CA ASP A 219 4.58 3.45 20.62
C ASP A 219 5.47 4.43 21.40
N GLN A 220 6.67 3.96 21.70
CA GLN A 220 7.81 4.77 22.13
C GLN A 220 8.62 5.29 20.93
N VAL A 221 9.40 6.35 21.15
CA VAL A 221 10.39 6.82 20.18
C VAL A 221 11.54 5.82 20.11
N THR A 222 11.84 5.32 18.90
CA THR A 222 13.01 4.46 18.63
C THR A 222 14.14 5.26 17.98
N LEU A 223 15.38 4.76 18.02
CA LEU A 223 16.49 5.31 17.20
C LEU A 223 16.11 5.37 15.71
N SER A 224 15.42 4.33 15.20
CA SER A 224 14.93 4.28 13.83
C SER A 224 13.76 5.24 13.54
N SER A 225 13.19 5.92 14.53
CA SER A 225 12.17 6.96 14.33
C SER A 225 12.77 8.33 14.00
N LEU A 226 14.02 8.58 14.42
CA LEU A 226 14.67 9.89 14.33
C LEU A 226 14.93 10.36 12.88
N ASN A 227 14.83 9.46 11.88
CA ASN A 227 14.95 9.83 10.47
C ASN A 227 13.69 10.49 9.87
N ARG A 228 12.56 10.52 10.60
CA ARG A 228 11.26 10.98 10.07
C ARG A 228 10.28 11.54 11.11
N HIS A 229 10.57 11.48 12.41
CA HIS A 229 9.67 12.02 13.45
C HIS A 229 10.01 13.50 13.73
N ALA A 230 9.03 14.40 13.59
CA ALA A 230 9.24 15.85 13.51
C ALA A 230 9.91 16.50 14.73
N LEU A 231 9.74 15.90 15.92
CA LEU A 231 10.00 16.55 17.21
C LEU A 231 10.93 15.75 18.13
N ALA A 232 11.39 14.58 17.69
CA ALA A 232 12.17 13.66 18.53
C ALA A 232 13.67 13.84 18.32
N THR A 233 14.41 13.67 19.42
CA THR A 233 15.86 13.77 19.53
C THR A 233 16.41 12.48 20.16
N LEU A 234 17.74 12.37 20.24
CA LEU A 234 18.40 11.24 20.91
C LEU A 234 17.99 11.07 22.38
N ALA A 235 17.63 12.16 23.08
CA ALA A 235 17.18 12.14 24.47
C ALA A 235 15.71 11.66 24.63
N ASP A 236 14.94 11.60 23.54
CA ASP A 236 13.54 11.17 23.58
C ASP A 236 13.38 9.65 23.38
N VAL A 237 14.45 8.93 23.00
CA VAL A 237 14.43 7.48 22.72
C VAL A 237 14.02 6.69 23.97
N GLY A 238 13.08 5.76 23.81
CA GLY A 238 12.44 5.03 24.91
C GLY A 238 11.31 5.78 25.62
N THR A 239 11.06 7.05 25.29
CA THR A 239 9.89 7.78 25.81
C THR A 239 8.68 7.65 24.87
N PRO A 240 7.44 7.62 25.39
CA PRO A 240 6.21 7.68 24.60
C PRO A 240 6.19 8.79 23.53
N LYS A 241 5.83 8.46 22.28
CA LYS A 241 5.73 9.46 21.20
C LYS A 241 4.78 10.60 21.56
N VAL A 242 3.61 10.29 22.14
CA VAL A 242 2.62 11.30 22.56
C VAL A 242 3.20 12.30 23.57
N GLN A 243 4.05 11.85 24.50
CA GLN A 243 4.70 12.71 25.49
C GLN A 243 5.88 13.49 24.90
N CYS A 244 6.62 12.91 23.95
CA CYS A 244 7.67 13.60 23.20
C CYS A 244 7.09 14.78 22.40
N ILE A 245 5.99 14.56 21.68
CA ILE A 245 5.28 15.62 20.95
C ILE A 245 4.80 16.71 21.90
N ARG A 246 4.11 16.36 23.00
CA ARG A 246 3.64 17.32 24.00
C ARG A 246 4.77 18.16 24.58
N ARG A 247 5.82 17.53 25.14
CA ARG A 247 6.99 18.20 25.74
C ARG A 247 7.61 19.23 24.79
N ARG A 248 7.79 18.87 23.51
CA ARG A 248 8.39 19.77 22.52
C ARG A 248 7.44 20.89 22.08
N LEU A 249 6.13 20.63 21.97
CA LEU A 249 5.16 21.66 21.55
C LEU A 249 4.75 22.61 22.69
N GLU A 250 4.78 22.19 23.96
CA GLU A 250 4.63 23.07 25.12
C GLU A 250 5.71 24.18 25.16
N GLN A 251 6.91 23.91 24.63
CA GLN A 251 7.99 24.91 24.45
C GLN A 251 7.75 25.89 23.29
N ILE A 252 6.87 25.55 22.34
CA ILE A 252 6.67 26.26 21.07
C ILE A 252 5.36 27.05 21.06
N ALA A 253 4.30 26.48 21.63
CA ALA A 253 2.94 27.03 21.66
C ALA A 253 2.33 26.71 23.05
N PRO A 254 2.78 27.39 24.12
CA PRO A 254 2.47 27.01 25.51
C PRO A 254 0.98 27.03 25.85
N TRP A 255 0.16 27.79 25.09
CA TRP A 255 -1.29 27.85 25.23
C TRP A 255 -2.02 26.58 24.73
N VAL A 256 -1.33 25.66 24.05
CA VAL A 256 -1.94 24.44 23.49
C VAL A 256 -2.04 23.36 24.56
N MET A 257 -3.24 22.81 24.72
CA MET A 257 -3.57 21.70 25.61
C MET A 257 -3.49 20.37 24.86
N PHE A 258 -2.75 19.41 25.43
CA PHE A 258 -2.52 18.09 24.85
C PHE A 258 -3.13 16.97 25.71
N ASP A 259 -4.11 16.26 25.17
CA ASP A 259 -4.64 15.01 25.77
C ASP A 259 -3.85 13.83 25.19
N CYS A 260 -2.91 13.27 25.97
CA CYS A 260 -2.00 12.22 25.52
C CYS A 260 -2.48 10.82 25.92
N ARG A 261 -3.05 10.08 24.97
CA ARG A 261 -3.47 8.68 25.12
C ARG A 261 -2.39 7.73 24.61
N ASN A 262 -1.71 7.06 25.53
CA ASN A 262 -0.63 6.12 25.20
C ASN A 262 -1.18 4.72 24.89
N GLU A 263 -2.05 4.65 23.89
CA GLU A 263 -2.97 3.52 23.68
C GLU A 263 -3.05 3.14 22.19
N LEU A 264 -3.24 1.85 21.92
CA LEU A 264 -3.41 1.34 20.57
C LEU A 264 -4.85 1.57 20.12
N PHE A 265 -5.04 2.26 19.00
CA PHE A 265 -6.39 2.42 18.46
C PHE A 265 -6.94 1.08 17.96
N GLY A 266 -8.12 0.73 18.46
CA GLY A 266 -8.90 -0.43 18.02
C GLY A 266 -10.39 -0.18 18.25
N LYS A 267 -11.23 -0.98 17.59
CA LYS A 267 -12.70 -0.86 17.60
C LYS A 267 -13.33 -0.67 18.99
N ASP A 268 -12.86 -1.41 19.99
CA ASP A 268 -13.52 -1.48 21.31
C ASP A 268 -13.21 -0.26 22.20
N VAL A 269 -12.11 0.46 21.93
CA VAL A 269 -11.72 1.72 22.61
C VAL A 269 -12.05 2.97 21.80
N ALA A 270 -12.63 2.81 20.61
CA ALA A 270 -12.87 3.91 19.67
C ALA A 270 -13.80 5.01 20.25
N GLU A 271 -14.78 4.63 21.08
CA GLU A 271 -15.73 5.57 21.70
C GLU A 271 -15.10 6.43 22.81
N GLU A 272 -14.15 5.88 23.59
CA GLU A 272 -13.41 6.69 24.56
C GLU A 272 -12.39 7.58 23.85
N LEU A 273 -11.55 7.00 22.98
CA LEU A 273 -10.44 7.70 22.36
C LEU A 273 -10.91 8.83 21.42
N LEU A 274 -12.02 8.66 20.72
CA LEU A 274 -12.67 9.69 19.89
C LEU A 274 -13.81 10.42 20.63
N GLY A 275 -13.98 10.14 21.92
CA GLY A 275 -14.93 10.80 22.80
C GLY A 275 -14.65 12.30 22.97
N PRO A 276 -15.53 13.02 23.67
CA PRO A 276 -15.45 14.47 23.80
C PRO A 276 -14.18 14.96 24.50
N TRP A 277 -13.93 16.27 24.41
CA TRP A 277 -12.97 16.97 25.24
C TRP A 277 -13.46 17.01 26.70
N THR A 278 -12.54 16.71 27.63
CA THR A 278 -12.82 16.59 29.07
C THR A 278 -11.75 17.21 29.97
N LEU A 279 -10.63 17.71 29.43
CA LEU A 279 -9.56 18.29 30.26
C LEU A 279 -9.87 19.70 30.80
N THR A 280 -10.88 20.37 30.27
CA THR A 280 -11.32 21.69 30.73
C THR A 280 -12.83 21.86 30.61
N HIS A 281 -13.43 22.60 31.55
CA HIS A 281 -14.84 23.02 31.50
C HIS A 281 -15.17 23.79 30.22
N GLU A 282 -14.24 24.60 29.71
CA GLU A 282 -14.37 25.24 28.41
C GLU A 282 -14.34 24.22 27.27
N GLY A 283 -15.51 23.90 26.73
CA GLY A 283 -15.68 22.88 25.69
C GLY A 283 -15.79 21.46 26.24
N GLU A 284 -16.10 21.31 27.53
CA GLU A 284 -16.51 20.02 28.11
C GLU A 284 -17.68 19.43 27.31
N GLY A 285 -17.57 18.15 26.92
CA GLY A 285 -18.58 17.50 26.07
C GLY A 285 -18.47 17.81 24.57
N ARG A 286 -17.56 18.67 24.12
CA ARG A 286 -17.34 18.95 22.68
C ARG A 286 -16.73 17.74 21.97
N ARG A 287 -17.40 17.25 20.93
CA ARG A 287 -16.88 16.21 20.00
C ARG A 287 -15.70 16.76 19.18
N PRO A 288 -14.80 15.89 18.65
CA PRO A 288 -13.75 16.32 17.71
C PRO A 288 -14.30 17.12 16.54
N ASP A 289 -13.71 18.30 16.27
CA ASP A 289 -13.96 19.08 15.06
C ASP A 289 -13.29 18.44 13.83
N TYR A 290 -12.18 17.72 14.04
CA TYR A 290 -11.54 16.89 13.02
C TYR A 290 -10.68 15.76 13.62
N VAL A 291 -10.59 14.65 12.89
CA VAL A 291 -9.74 13.50 13.18
C VAL A 291 -8.72 13.29 12.05
N LEU A 292 -7.44 13.17 12.38
CA LEU A 292 -6.37 12.82 11.46
C LEU A 292 -5.94 11.38 11.70
N ASP A 293 -6.21 10.51 10.72
CA ASP A 293 -5.71 9.14 10.71
C ASP A 293 -4.29 9.10 10.10
N CYS A 294 -3.30 8.87 10.95
CA CYS A 294 -1.89 8.70 10.59
C CYS A 294 -1.37 7.28 10.91
N ILE A 295 -2.29 6.30 11.06
CA ILE A 295 -1.98 4.89 11.34
C ILE A 295 -1.33 4.23 10.11
N ASP A 296 -0.45 3.24 10.31
CA ASP A 296 0.11 2.38 9.25
C ASP A 296 -0.45 0.95 9.23
N ASN A 297 -0.86 0.40 10.39
CA ASN A 297 -1.63 -0.85 10.50
C ASN A 297 -2.98 -0.74 9.77
N ILE A 298 -3.30 -1.73 8.93
CA ILE A 298 -4.50 -1.71 8.07
C ILE A 298 -5.78 -1.99 8.86
N THR A 299 -5.71 -2.79 9.92
CA THR A 299 -6.88 -3.20 10.71
C THR A 299 -7.36 -2.03 11.58
N SER A 300 -6.48 -1.46 12.42
CA SER A 300 -6.78 -0.25 13.21
C SER A 300 -7.19 0.95 12.35
N LYS A 301 -6.60 1.12 11.15
CA LYS A 301 -7.01 2.16 10.19
C LYS A 301 -8.44 1.98 9.70
N VAL A 302 -8.83 0.76 9.32
CA VAL A 302 -10.19 0.49 8.83
C VAL A 302 -11.21 0.69 9.95
N ASP A 303 -10.92 0.25 11.18
CA ASP A 303 -11.78 0.49 12.34
C ASP A 303 -11.98 1.99 12.60
N LEU A 304 -10.90 2.78 12.58
CA LEU A 304 -10.94 4.24 12.78
C LEU A 304 -11.81 4.92 11.71
N LEU A 305 -11.55 4.63 10.43
CA LEU A 305 -12.25 5.27 9.32
C LEU A 305 -13.73 4.84 9.26
N HIS A 306 -14.04 3.58 9.55
CA HIS A 306 -15.41 3.09 9.65
C HIS A 306 -16.15 3.71 10.86
N TYR A 307 -15.51 3.81 12.03
CA TYR A 307 -16.11 4.44 13.21
C TYR A 307 -16.41 5.92 12.95
N CYS A 308 -15.45 6.68 12.40
CA CYS A 308 -15.67 8.10 12.09
C CYS A 308 -16.80 8.29 11.08
N HIS A 309 -16.80 7.52 9.99
CA HIS A 309 -17.86 7.59 8.96
C HIS A 309 -19.24 7.23 9.54
N LYS A 310 -19.35 6.16 10.32
CA LYS A 310 -20.60 5.72 10.96
C LYS A 310 -21.16 6.75 11.94
N ASN A 311 -20.30 7.45 12.68
CA ASN A 311 -20.70 8.42 13.72
C ASN A 311 -20.73 9.87 13.23
N GLY A 312 -20.46 10.13 11.94
CA GLY A 312 -20.45 11.47 11.35
C GLY A 312 -19.30 12.37 11.84
N LEU A 313 -18.19 11.79 12.30
CA LEU A 313 -17.01 12.55 12.73
C LEU A 313 -16.16 12.94 11.50
N PRO A 314 -15.82 14.24 11.31
CA PRO A 314 -14.96 14.67 10.21
C PRO A 314 -13.57 14.02 10.33
N VAL A 315 -13.13 13.36 9.26
CA VAL A 315 -11.87 12.59 9.24
C VAL A 315 -11.11 12.78 7.93
N ILE A 316 -9.78 12.81 8.01
CA ILE A 316 -8.89 12.67 6.84
C ILE A 316 -7.81 11.61 7.12
N SER A 317 -7.53 10.77 6.11
CA SER A 317 -6.62 9.63 6.22
C SER A 317 -5.31 9.81 5.47
N SER A 318 -4.19 9.49 6.12
CA SER A 318 -2.90 9.23 5.49
C SER A 318 -2.87 7.85 4.85
N MET A 319 -2.46 7.80 3.59
CA MET A 319 -2.09 6.54 2.91
C MET A 319 -0.58 6.31 2.95
N GLY A 320 -0.05 5.42 2.10
CA GLY A 320 1.33 4.96 2.19
C GLY A 320 2.36 6.02 1.81
N ALA A 321 3.08 6.56 2.78
CA ALA A 321 4.19 7.51 2.55
C ALA A 321 5.56 6.82 2.31
N GLY A 322 5.65 5.50 2.47
CA GLY A 322 6.87 4.70 2.18
C GLY A 322 7.04 4.36 0.70
N CYS A 323 8.24 3.94 0.31
CA CYS A 323 8.63 3.59 -1.08
C CYS A 323 8.40 4.71 -2.13
N LYS A 324 8.36 5.98 -1.69
CA LYS A 324 8.09 7.16 -2.52
C LYS A 324 9.18 8.22 -2.32
N SER A 325 9.34 9.10 -3.30
CA SER A 325 10.30 10.20 -3.29
C SER A 325 9.85 11.48 -4.01
N ASP A 326 8.72 11.47 -4.72
CA ASP A 326 8.20 12.61 -5.48
C ASP A 326 7.09 13.34 -4.69
N PRO A 327 7.40 14.47 -4.00
CA PRO A 327 6.41 15.22 -3.23
C PRO A 327 5.40 15.95 -4.13
N THR A 328 5.70 16.15 -5.43
CA THR A 328 4.80 16.86 -6.35
C THR A 328 3.58 16.03 -6.76
N ARG A 329 3.60 14.72 -6.46
CA ARG A 329 2.52 13.76 -6.71
C ARG A 329 1.60 13.54 -5.51
N VAL A 330 1.87 14.16 -4.37
CA VAL A 330 1.00 14.08 -3.20
C VAL A 330 -0.29 14.85 -3.47
N VAL A 331 -1.42 14.17 -3.32
CA VAL A 331 -2.75 14.68 -3.67
C VAL A 331 -3.76 14.37 -2.57
N VAL A 332 -4.78 15.23 -2.47
CA VAL A 332 -5.96 14.98 -1.62
C VAL A 332 -7.14 14.63 -2.52
N GLY A 333 -7.83 13.54 -2.20
CA GLY A 333 -9.01 13.09 -2.91
C GLY A 333 -9.84 12.12 -2.08
N ASP A 334 -11.07 11.85 -2.49
CA ASP A 334 -11.91 10.85 -1.83
C ASP A 334 -11.30 9.45 -1.99
N ILE A 335 -11.47 8.58 -0.99
CA ILE A 335 -10.96 7.21 -0.99
C ILE A 335 -11.34 6.40 -2.24
N SER A 336 -12.52 6.64 -2.83
CA SER A 336 -12.92 6.01 -4.10
C SER A 336 -11.99 6.37 -5.27
N THR A 337 -11.46 7.60 -5.30
CA THR A 337 -10.67 8.17 -6.40
C THR A 337 -9.18 7.84 -6.34
N SER A 338 -8.70 7.17 -5.29
CA SER A 338 -7.25 6.97 -5.10
C SER A 338 -6.65 5.91 -6.03
N THR A 339 -5.48 6.22 -6.59
CA THR A 339 -4.69 5.33 -7.47
C THR A 339 -3.32 5.02 -6.85
N ASP A 340 -2.59 4.07 -7.45
CA ASP A 340 -1.15 3.79 -7.27
C ASP A 340 -0.64 3.51 -5.82
N ASP A 341 -1.51 3.47 -4.81
CA ASP A 341 -1.16 3.24 -3.40
C ASP A 341 -1.66 1.89 -2.87
N PRO A 342 -0.78 0.94 -2.50
CA PRO A 342 -1.19 -0.37 -1.96
C PRO A 342 -1.90 -0.30 -0.61
N LEU A 343 -1.53 0.64 0.28
CA LEU A 343 -2.20 0.80 1.57
C LEU A 343 -3.62 1.33 1.36
N CYS A 344 -3.80 2.30 0.46
CA CYS A 344 -5.13 2.80 0.13
C CYS A 344 -5.98 1.73 -0.56
N ARG A 345 -5.42 0.95 -1.50
CA ARG A 345 -6.12 -0.15 -2.18
C ARG A 345 -6.67 -1.17 -1.18
N SER A 346 -5.86 -1.60 -0.21
CA SER A 346 -6.27 -2.55 0.85
C SER A 346 -7.30 -1.95 1.81
N THR A 347 -7.08 -0.71 2.25
CA THR A 347 -7.99 0.03 3.14
C THR A 347 -9.36 0.20 2.49
N ARG A 348 -9.39 0.62 1.21
CA ARG A 348 -10.60 0.74 0.40
C ARG A 348 -11.33 -0.60 0.23
N ARG A 349 -10.62 -1.70 -0.10
CA ARG A 349 -11.28 -3.02 -0.25
C ARG A 349 -11.97 -3.44 1.05
N ARG A 350 -11.32 -3.23 2.21
CA ARG A 350 -11.90 -3.52 3.53
C ARG A 350 -13.08 -2.60 3.87
N LEU A 351 -12.97 -1.30 3.64
CA LEU A 351 -14.07 -0.34 3.88
C LEU A 351 -15.30 -0.59 2.98
N LYS A 352 -15.11 -0.97 1.72
CA LYS A 352 -16.22 -1.37 0.83
C LYS A 352 -17.00 -2.58 1.37
N MET A 353 -16.32 -3.56 1.98
CA MET A 353 -16.99 -4.71 2.62
C MET A 353 -17.78 -4.32 3.88
N LEU A 354 -17.51 -3.14 4.46
CA LEU A 354 -18.27 -2.52 5.55
C LEU A 354 -19.32 -1.51 5.04
N GLY A 355 -19.57 -1.45 3.72
CA GLY A 355 -20.52 -0.53 3.08
C GLY A 355 -19.99 0.88 2.79
N VAL A 356 -18.76 1.21 3.21
CA VAL A 356 -18.17 2.56 3.08
C VAL A 356 -17.48 2.69 1.72
N ASN A 357 -18.19 3.28 0.75
CA ASN A 357 -17.74 3.41 -0.64
C ASN A 357 -17.07 4.77 -0.96
N THR A 358 -17.53 5.85 -0.34
CA THR A 358 -17.13 7.26 -0.58
C THR A 358 -17.33 8.07 0.71
N GLY A 359 -16.94 9.35 0.70
CA GLY A 359 -17.16 10.28 1.82
C GLY A 359 -16.01 10.32 2.83
N ILE A 360 -14.80 9.93 2.41
CA ILE A 360 -13.59 9.97 3.25
C ILE A 360 -12.47 10.63 2.45
N PRO A 361 -12.08 11.87 2.79
CA PRO A 361 -10.86 12.50 2.29
C PRO A 361 -9.61 11.67 2.64
N THR A 362 -8.72 11.53 1.67
CA THR A 362 -7.46 10.77 1.80
C THR A 362 -6.31 11.55 1.18
N VAL A 363 -5.14 11.50 1.84
CA VAL A 363 -3.86 11.94 1.28
C VAL A 363 -3.13 10.73 0.75
N PHE A 364 -2.94 10.68 -0.56
CA PHE A 364 -2.20 9.63 -1.26
C PHE A 364 -1.21 10.26 -2.24
N SER A 365 -0.49 9.44 -3.01
CA SER A 365 0.40 9.94 -4.06
C SER A 365 0.32 9.07 -5.31
N THR A 366 0.24 9.72 -6.47
CA THR A 366 0.19 9.12 -7.82
C THR A 366 1.59 8.73 -8.34
N GLU A 367 2.53 8.47 -7.42
CA GLU A 367 3.86 8.00 -7.75
C GLU A 367 3.86 6.49 -8.01
N ARG A 368 3.77 6.11 -9.30
CA ARG A 368 3.95 4.73 -9.73
C ARG A 368 5.31 4.18 -9.28
N THR A 369 5.29 2.97 -8.72
CA THR A 369 6.49 2.14 -8.48
C THR A 369 7.13 1.79 -9.83
N ALA A 370 8.46 1.70 -9.87
CA ALA A 370 9.21 1.40 -11.09
C ALA A 370 10.51 0.63 -10.73
N PRO A 371 11.11 -0.13 -11.67
CA PRO A 371 12.42 -0.75 -11.46
C PRO A 371 13.46 0.28 -11.01
N GLY A 372 14.28 -0.08 -10.01
CA GLY A 372 15.27 0.81 -9.41
C GLY A 372 14.74 1.79 -8.36
N LYS A 373 13.42 1.89 -8.13
CA LYS A 373 12.88 2.57 -6.94
C LYS A 373 12.97 1.67 -5.70
N ALA A 374 12.97 2.30 -4.53
CA ALA A 374 12.98 1.57 -3.26
C ALA A 374 11.74 0.69 -3.11
N SER A 375 11.95 -0.63 -2.99
CA SER A 375 10.93 -1.65 -2.79
C SER A 375 10.88 -2.11 -1.33
N LEU A 376 9.86 -2.90 -0.99
CA LEU A 376 9.70 -3.55 0.31
C LEU A 376 10.82 -4.59 0.50
N LEU A 377 11.61 -4.47 1.57
CA LEU A 377 12.83 -5.27 1.73
C LEU A 377 12.54 -6.76 2.00
N PRO A 378 13.40 -7.68 1.52
CA PRO A 378 13.36 -9.07 1.96
C PRO A 378 13.68 -9.17 3.46
N LEU A 379 13.15 -10.19 4.13
CA LEU A 379 13.59 -10.54 5.48
C LEU A 379 14.96 -11.24 5.42
N PRO A 380 15.80 -11.13 6.45
CA PRO A 380 16.97 -11.99 6.60
C PRO A 380 16.57 -13.47 6.59
N GLU A 381 17.39 -14.32 5.97
CA GLU A 381 17.17 -15.78 5.91
C GLU A 381 17.07 -16.39 7.32
N ASP A 382 17.83 -15.82 8.28
CA ASP A 382 17.77 -16.16 9.70
C ASP A 382 16.37 -16.01 10.33
N GLU A 383 15.50 -15.16 9.80
CA GLU A 383 14.14 -14.96 10.32
C GLU A 383 13.13 -15.93 9.71
N PHE A 384 13.27 -16.28 8.42
CA PHE A 384 12.48 -17.35 7.80
C PHE A 384 12.67 -18.70 8.52
N SER A 385 13.82 -18.93 9.16
CA SER A 385 14.08 -20.15 9.93
C SER A 385 13.28 -20.29 11.24
N LYS A 386 12.61 -19.22 11.72
CA LYS A 386 12.08 -19.13 13.10
C LYS A 386 10.57 -19.35 13.25
N GLY A 387 9.80 -19.38 12.16
CA GLY A 387 8.34 -19.58 12.21
C GLY A 387 7.62 -19.02 10.98
N LYS A 388 6.28 -19.01 10.99
CA LYS A 388 5.55 -18.28 9.94
C LYS A 388 5.76 -16.79 10.15
N VAL A 389 5.89 -16.03 9.05
CA VAL A 389 6.23 -14.60 9.11
C VAL A 389 5.31 -13.81 10.06
N SER A 390 4.00 -14.09 10.08
CA SER A 390 3.02 -13.48 10.99
C SER A 390 3.29 -13.68 12.48
N GLU A 391 4.01 -14.74 12.87
CA GLU A 391 4.30 -15.11 14.26
C GLU A 391 5.56 -14.40 14.82
N LEU A 392 6.29 -13.68 13.95
CA LEU A 392 7.53 -12.96 14.31
C LEU A 392 7.30 -11.51 14.77
N SER A 393 6.07 -10.99 14.67
CA SER A 393 5.73 -9.66 15.20
C SER A 393 5.29 -9.74 16.66
N VAL A 394 5.75 -8.78 17.48
CA VAL A 394 5.36 -8.63 18.90
C VAL A 394 3.84 -8.37 19.06
N LEU A 395 3.18 -7.88 18.00
CA LEU A 395 1.73 -7.73 17.90
C LEU A 395 1.22 -8.42 16.62
N PRO A 396 0.05 -9.09 16.65
CA PRO A 396 -0.58 -9.61 15.44
C PRO A 396 -0.94 -8.48 14.45
N ASP A 397 -1.08 -8.81 13.17
CA ASP A 397 -1.33 -7.88 12.04
C ASP A 397 -0.27 -6.80 11.75
N PHE A 398 0.81 -6.69 12.55
CA PHE A 398 1.89 -5.74 12.27
C PHE A 398 2.85 -6.22 11.16
N ARG A 399 3.49 -5.26 10.47
CA ARG A 399 4.36 -5.53 9.32
C ARG A 399 5.79 -5.88 9.76
N VAL A 400 6.11 -7.17 9.72
CA VAL A 400 7.46 -7.72 9.91
C VAL A 400 8.46 -7.16 8.89
N ARG A 401 8.03 -7.00 7.63
CA ARG A 401 8.89 -6.54 6.53
C ARG A 401 9.03 -5.02 6.52
N ILE A 402 10.26 -4.53 6.67
CA ILE A 402 10.59 -3.11 6.67
C ILE A 402 10.36 -2.50 5.27
N LEU A 403 9.46 -1.53 5.21
CA LEU A 403 9.32 -0.62 4.06
C LEU A 403 10.36 0.52 4.18
N PRO A 404 11.19 0.77 3.16
CA PRO A 404 12.03 1.96 3.12
C PRO A 404 11.19 3.24 3.12
N VAL A 405 11.58 4.20 3.96
CA VAL A 405 10.90 5.50 4.09
C VAL A 405 11.93 6.63 3.99
N LEU A 406 11.79 7.45 2.96
CA LEU A 406 12.49 8.73 2.86
C LEU A 406 11.74 9.77 3.70
N GLY A 407 12.37 10.32 4.74
CA GLY A 407 11.71 11.13 5.77
C GLY A 407 10.95 12.38 5.27
N THR A 408 11.29 12.88 4.09
CA THR A 408 10.57 13.99 3.43
C THR A 408 9.13 13.64 3.07
N MET A 409 8.84 12.39 2.68
CA MET A 409 7.49 12.01 2.22
C MET A 409 6.48 11.94 3.38
N PRO A 410 6.77 11.28 4.53
CA PRO A 410 5.91 11.39 5.71
C PRO A 410 5.67 12.82 6.17
N ALA A 411 6.70 13.68 6.13
CA ALA A 411 6.57 15.10 6.46
C ALA A 411 5.60 15.85 5.53
N VAL A 412 5.72 15.65 4.21
CA VAL A 412 4.81 16.26 3.22
C VAL A 412 3.38 15.73 3.36
N PHE A 413 3.19 14.44 3.66
CA PHE A 413 1.86 13.91 4.00
C PHE A 413 1.30 14.58 5.26
N GLY A 414 2.11 14.70 6.32
CA GLY A 414 1.73 15.37 7.58
C GLY A 414 1.33 16.83 7.40
N TYR A 415 2.09 17.58 6.59
CA TYR A 415 1.77 18.96 6.22
C TYR A 415 0.50 19.06 5.36
N THR A 416 0.28 18.11 4.44
CA THR A 416 -0.94 18.06 3.61
C THR A 416 -2.19 17.82 4.46
N LEU A 417 -2.11 16.90 5.44
CA LEU A 417 -3.18 16.61 6.40
C LEU A 417 -3.47 17.83 7.29
N ALA A 418 -2.44 18.44 7.88
CA ALA A 418 -2.61 19.63 8.71
C ALA A 418 -3.21 20.79 7.92
N ASN A 419 -2.73 21.07 6.70
CA ASN A 419 -3.27 22.11 5.82
C ASN A 419 -4.74 21.87 5.46
N HIS A 420 -5.14 20.63 5.19
CA HIS A 420 -6.55 20.27 4.99
C HIS A 420 -7.40 20.64 6.20
N VAL A 421 -6.98 20.22 7.39
CA VAL A 421 -7.74 20.47 8.64
C VAL A 421 -7.79 21.95 9.00
N ILE A 422 -6.66 22.67 8.87
CA ILE A 422 -6.57 24.11 9.11
C ILE A 422 -7.57 24.88 8.24
N CYS A 423 -7.63 24.58 6.94
CA CYS A 423 -8.54 25.26 6.02
C CYS A 423 -10.00 24.83 6.23
N SER A 424 -10.28 23.53 6.40
CA SER A 424 -11.64 23.03 6.67
C SER A 424 -12.25 23.63 7.95
N VAL A 425 -11.47 23.72 9.03
CA VAL A 425 -11.93 24.23 10.34
C VAL A 425 -12.07 25.75 10.36
N SER A 426 -11.17 26.48 9.70
CA SER A 426 -11.28 27.94 9.56
C SER A 426 -12.39 28.38 8.59
N GLY A 427 -12.83 27.49 7.69
CA GLY A 427 -13.74 27.80 6.58
C GLY A 427 -13.05 28.43 5.37
N TYR A 428 -11.73 28.26 5.24
CA TYR A 428 -10.97 28.69 4.07
C TYR A 428 -11.26 27.77 2.86
N PRO A 429 -11.53 28.30 1.65
CA PRO A 429 -11.93 27.48 0.50
C PRO A 429 -10.82 26.50 0.05
N LEU A 430 -11.20 25.24 -0.14
CA LEU A 430 -10.31 24.13 -0.51
C LEU A 430 -10.62 23.59 -1.91
N ASP A 431 -10.10 24.27 -2.94
CA ASP A 431 -10.12 23.78 -4.32
C ASP A 431 -9.04 22.71 -4.55
N TYR A 432 -9.29 21.48 -4.08
CA TYR A 432 -8.46 20.35 -4.45
C TYR A 432 -8.62 20.03 -5.93
N ASN A 433 -7.52 20.16 -6.67
CA ASN A 433 -7.44 19.79 -8.07
C ASN A 433 -7.41 18.25 -8.23
N THR A 434 -8.53 17.60 -7.92
CA THR A 434 -8.76 16.18 -8.19
C THR A 434 -8.71 15.96 -9.70
N ALA A 435 -7.59 15.47 -10.21
CA ALA A 435 -7.26 15.45 -11.64
C ALA A 435 -8.31 14.75 -12.54
N GLY A 436 -9.17 13.89 -11.98
CA GLY A 436 -10.29 13.27 -12.69
C GLY A 436 -11.47 14.20 -13.03
N LYS A 437 -11.86 15.14 -12.14
CA LYS A 437 -13.13 15.89 -12.30
C LYS A 437 -13.17 16.82 -13.53
N GLY A 438 -12.02 17.36 -13.95
CA GLY A 438 -11.90 18.11 -15.20
C GLY A 438 -11.88 17.21 -16.45
N ARG A 439 -11.45 15.95 -16.29
CA ARG A 439 -11.21 15.01 -17.39
C ARG A 439 -12.42 14.14 -17.71
N GLU A 440 -13.29 13.84 -16.73
CA GLU A 440 -14.56 13.14 -17.03
C GLU A 440 -15.37 13.88 -18.10
N LYS A 441 -15.58 15.19 -17.94
CA LYS A 441 -16.25 16.03 -18.94
C LYS A 441 -15.50 16.10 -20.28
N MET A 442 -14.19 15.89 -20.27
CA MET A 442 -13.40 15.76 -21.50
C MET A 442 -13.69 14.43 -22.20
N TYR A 443 -13.70 13.30 -21.48
CA TYR A 443 -14.07 11.99 -22.05
C TYR A 443 -15.51 11.99 -22.57
N ASP A 444 -16.46 12.55 -21.80
CA ASP A 444 -17.86 12.72 -22.22
C ASP A 444 -17.95 13.57 -23.51
N SER A 445 -17.18 14.66 -23.60
CA SER A 445 -17.11 15.49 -24.80
C SER A 445 -16.40 14.83 -25.99
N ILE A 446 -15.43 13.93 -25.75
CA ILE A 446 -14.75 13.17 -26.79
C ILE A 446 -15.68 12.09 -27.35
N LEU A 447 -16.38 11.35 -26.48
CA LEU A 447 -17.38 10.36 -26.86
C LEU A 447 -18.51 11.00 -27.68
N ALA A 448 -19.06 12.13 -27.22
CA ALA A 448 -20.07 12.88 -27.98
C ALA A 448 -19.54 13.40 -29.34
N SER A 449 -18.27 13.81 -29.41
CA SER A 449 -17.65 14.25 -30.67
C SER A 449 -17.41 13.09 -31.65
N LEU A 450 -17.12 11.89 -31.15
CA LEU A 450 -16.97 10.67 -31.96
C LEU A 450 -18.33 10.19 -32.48
N SER A 451 -19.35 10.12 -31.63
CA SER A 451 -20.72 9.75 -32.02
C SER A 451 -21.27 10.70 -33.10
N GLY A 452 -21.23 12.02 -32.86
CA GLY A 452 -21.69 13.01 -33.83
C GLY A 452 -20.85 13.09 -35.11
N PHE A 453 -19.61 12.59 -35.11
CA PHE A 453 -18.83 12.40 -36.34
C PHE A 453 -19.33 11.17 -37.13
N LEU A 454 -19.58 10.05 -36.46
CA LEU A 454 -19.99 8.79 -37.09
C LEU A 454 -21.43 8.86 -37.62
N GLU A 455 -22.39 9.34 -36.84
CA GLU A 455 -23.78 9.60 -37.29
C GLU A 455 -23.82 10.45 -38.57
N LYS A 456 -22.94 11.46 -38.64
CA LYS A 456 -22.79 12.37 -39.78
C LYS A 456 -22.17 11.71 -41.01
N GLN A 457 -21.27 10.73 -40.86
CA GLN A 457 -20.78 9.97 -42.01
C GLN A 457 -21.80 8.90 -42.43
N VAL A 458 -22.43 8.18 -41.51
CA VAL A 458 -23.49 7.19 -41.80
C VAL A 458 -24.61 7.81 -42.64
N ARG A 459 -25.14 8.96 -42.21
CA ARG A 459 -26.18 9.69 -42.96
C ARG A 459 -25.73 10.24 -44.31
N ARG A 460 -24.44 10.46 -44.52
CA ARG A 460 -23.90 11.10 -45.74
C ARG A 460 -23.37 10.09 -46.77
N VAL A 461 -22.75 9.01 -46.30
CA VAL A 461 -22.00 8.04 -47.10
C VAL A 461 -22.78 6.74 -47.22
N GLY A 462 -23.31 6.21 -46.10
CA GLY A 462 -24.24 5.08 -46.14
C GLY A 462 -25.64 5.46 -46.65
N GLY A 463 -26.05 6.72 -46.44
CA GLY A 463 -27.39 7.22 -46.79
C GLY A 463 -28.49 6.76 -45.82
N GLU A 464 -28.09 6.17 -44.70
CA GLU A 464 -28.96 5.55 -43.69
C GLU A 464 -29.43 6.57 -42.63
N ASP A 465 -30.48 6.22 -41.88
CA ASP A 465 -30.95 7.00 -40.74
C ASP A 465 -30.22 6.59 -39.44
N PRO A 466 -29.37 7.45 -38.85
CA PRO A 466 -28.59 7.12 -37.65
C PRO A 466 -29.37 7.29 -36.33
N VAL A 467 -30.66 7.66 -36.34
CA VAL A 467 -31.44 7.80 -35.09
C VAL A 467 -31.47 6.46 -34.34
N GLY A 468 -30.92 6.45 -33.11
CA GLY A 468 -30.81 5.26 -32.26
C GLY A 468 -29.46 4.51 -32.32
N LEU A 469 -28.49 5.02 -33.08
CA LEU A 469 -27.17 4.38 -33.25
C LEU A 469 -26.40 4.26 -31.92
N ARG A 470 -25.97 3.04 -31.56
CA ARG A 470 -25.01 2.80 -30.49
C ARG A 470 -23.61 2.49 -31.01
N LEU A 471 -22.60 2.95 -30.26
CA LEU A 471 -21.20 2.57 -30.41
C LEU A 471 -20.84 1.49 -29.37
N PRO A 472 -20.01 0.48 -29.72
CA PRO A 472 -19.47 -0.50 -28.77
C PRO A 472 -18.24 0.05 -28.02
N ILE A 473 -18.31 1.31 -27.56
CA ILE A 473 -17.23 2.02 -26.85
C ILE A 473 -17.85 2.82 -25.69
N SER A 474 -17.36 2.57 -24.48
CA SER A 474 -17.79 3.20 -23.23
C SER A 474 -16.95 4.43 -22.87
N LYS A 475 -17.36 5.17 -21.82
CA LYS A 475 -16.56 6.27 -21.24
C LYS A 475 -15.19 5.79 -20.74
N ASP A 476 -15.13 4.57 -20.22
CA ASP A 476 -13.90 4.01 -19.63
C ASP A 476 -12.90 3.59 -20.71
N ASP A 477 -13.39 3.13 -21.88
CA ASP A 477 -12.55 2.87 -23.06
C ASP A 477 -11.96 4.17 -23.62
N ILE A 478 -12.77 5.25 -23.68
CA ILE A 478 -12.30 6.59 -24.08
C ILE A 478 -11.22 7.09 -23.10
N GLN A 479 -11.41 6.88 -21.79
CA GLN A 479 -10.41 7.21 -20.78
C GLN A 479 -9.11 6.40 -20.99
N TYR A 480 -9.20 5.08 -21.18
CA TYR A 480 -8.03 4.22 -21.39
C TYR A 480 -7.23 4.61 -22.64
N LEU A 481 -7.92 4.80 -23.77
CA LEU A 481 -7.33 5.25 -25.04
C LEU A 481 -6.62 6.60 -24.86
N VAL A 482 -7.29 7.60 -24.27
CA VAL A 482 -6.72 8.95 -24.16
C VAL A 482 -5.54 8.99 -23.17
N GLU A 483 -5.61 8.29 -22.04
CA GLU A 483 -4.67 8.46 -20.92
C GLU A 483 -3.50 7.48 -20.88
N GLU A 484 -3.73 6.17 -21.07
CA GLU A 484 -2.62 5.19 -20.97
C GLU A 484 -1.96 4.98 -22.34
N VAL A 485 -2.77 4.81 -23.41
CA VAL A 485 -2.27 4.64 -24.78
C VAL A 485 -1.74 5.95 -25.34
N TYR A 486 -2.60 6.98 -25.50
CA TYR A 486 -2.20 8.25 -26.11
C TYR A 486 -1.61 9.28 -25.13
N ARG A 487 -1.51 8.95 -23.83
CA ARG A 487 -0.76 9.70 -22.81
C ARG A 487 -1.15 11.19 -22.71
N GLY A 488 -2.45 11.47 -22.90
CA GLY A 488 -3.06 12.80 -22.84
C GLY A 488 -2.62 13.74 -23.97
N LYS A 489 -2.25 13.21 -25.15
CA LYS A 489 -1.65 13.99 -26.26
C LYS A 489 -2.12 13.53 -27.64
N SER A 490 -2.10 14.46 -28.60
CA SER A 490 -2.21 14.13 -30.03
C SER A 490 -1.06 13.22 -30.49
N VAL A 491 -1.39 12.19 -31.28
CA VAL A 491 -0.41 11.34 -31.96
C VAL A 491 0.35 12.07 -33.06
N VAL A 492 -0.21 13.15 -33.63
CA VAL A 492 0.41 13.95 -34.68
C VAL A 492 1.39 14.95 -34.06
N THR A 493 0.87 15.94 -33.33
CA THR A 493 1.63 17.11 -32.84
C THR A 493 2.17 16.96 -31.43
N GLY A 494 1.71 15.97 -30.66
CA GLY A 494 2.05 15.84 -29.24
C GLY A 494 1.38 16.87 -28.31
N LEU A 495 0.49 17.73 -28.85
CA LEU A 495 -0.22 18.74 -28.07
C LEU A 495 -1.38 18.11 -27.25
N PRO A 496 -1.66 18.61 -26.03
CA PRO A 496 -2.69 18.06 -25.14
C PRO A 496 -4.05 18.80 -25.20
N ASN A 497 -4.22 19.80 -26.07
CA ASN A 497 -5.39 20.69 -26.08
C ASN A 497 -6.44 20.27 -27.11
N ARG A 498 -7.73 20.38 -26.74
CA ARG A 498 -8.90 20.12 -27.62
C ARG A 498 -8.81 18.74 -28.31
N LEU A 499 -8.41 17.72 -27.56
CA LEU A 499 -8.28 16.35 -28.07
C LEU A 499 -9.64 15.77 -28.51
N VAL A 500 -9.60 14.93 -29.53
CA VAL A 500 -10.70 14.10 -30.01
C VAL A 500 -10.15 12.74 -30.46
N LEU A 501 -10.99 11.71 -30.45
CA LEU A 501 -10.71 10.42 -31.08
C LEU A 501 -11.38 10.38 -32.46
N MET A 502 -10.66 9.83 -33.44
CA MET A 502 -11.07 9.72 -34.84
C MET A 502 -10.62 8.37 -35.40
N PRO A 503 -11.36 7.73 -36.33
CA PRO A 503 -10.83 6.62 -37.12
C PRO A 503 -9.58 7.08 -37.90
N TRP A 504 -8.52 6.27 -37.91
CA TRP A 504 -7.28 6.56 -38.62
C TRP A 504 -7.40 6.33 -40.14
N THR A 505 -8.24 5.38 -40.52
CA THR A 505 -8.55 4.99 -41.90
C THR A 505 -10.06 4.84 -42.05
N VAL A 506 -10.57 4.80 -43.28
CA VAL A 506 -11.97 4.42 -43.52
C VAL A 506 -12.19 2.99 -42.99
N PRO A 507 -13.21 2.72 -42.16
CA PRO A 507 -13.47 1.38 -41.63
C PRO A 507 -13.71 0.36 -42.76
N ALA A 508 -13.31 -0.90 -42.55
CA ALA A 508 -13.36 -1.93 -43.61
C ALA A 508 -14.76 -2.22 -44.17
N GLN A 509 -15.81 -1.98 -43.37
CA GLN A 509 -17.23 -2.10 -43.77
C GLN A 509 -17.81 -0.79 -44.38
N GLY A 510 -16.99 0.24 -44.55
CA GLY A 510 -17.43 1.60 -44.84
C GLY A 510 -18.10 2.30 -43.65
N PHE A 511 -18.76 3.43 -43.91
CA PHE A 511 -19.59 4.14 -42.93
C PHE A 511 -21.06 3.67 -42.99
N HIS A 512 -21.27 2.38 -42.83
CA HIS A 512 -22.58 1.72 -42.79
C HIS A 512 -22.90 1.19 -41.38
N MET A 513 -24.18 1.13 -41.02
CA MET A 513 -24.64 0.52 -39.77
C MET A 513 -24.67 -1.01 -39.85
N ASP A 514 -24.49 -1.64 -38.69
CA ASP A 514 -24.77 -3.06 -38.51
C ASP A 514 -26.24 -3.24 -38.08
N LEU A 515 -27.03 -3.87 -38.96
CA LEU A 515 -28.46 -4.12 -38.79
C LEU A 515 -28.77 -5.49 -38.14
N THR A 516 -27.76 -6.24 -37.68
CA THR A 516 -27.96 -7.56 -37.06
C THR A 516 -28.94 -7.56 -35.88
N TRP A 517 -29.01 -6.46 -35.13
CA TRP A 517 -29.89 -6.25 -33.96
C TRP A 517 -31.08 -5.31 -34.23
N GLU A 518 -31.34 -4.95 -35.49
CA GLU A 518 -32.43 -4.03 -35.85
C GLU A 518 -33.82 -4.58 -35.44
N LYS A 519 -33.98 -5.91 -35.41
CA LYS A 519 -35.20 -6.58 -34.96
C LYS A 519 -35.52 -6.34 -33.49
N ASP A 520 -34.51 -6.09 -32.67
CA ASP A 520 -34.64 -5.76 -31.24
C ASP A 520 -34.67 -4.22 -31.02
N GLY A 521 -34.84 -3.46 -32.11
CA GLY A 521 -34.89 -1.99 -32.11
C GLY A 521 -33.53 -1.31 -31.99
N GLN A 522 -32.41 -2.05 -32.08
CA GLN A 522 -31.07 -1.53 -31.84
C GLN A 522 -30.21 -1.48 -33.10
N LYS A 523 -29.91 -0.26 -33.57
CA LYS A 523 -28.88 0.00 -34.59
C LYS A 523 -27.50 0.08 -33.93
N LEU A 524 -26.47 -0.53 -34.53
CA LEU A 524 -25.10 -0.48 -34.03
C LEU A 524 -24.14 0.04 -35.12
N PHE A 525 -23.04 0.68 -34.74
CA PHE A 525 -21.89 0.87 -35.63
C PHE A 525 -20.71 0.02 -35.13
N LYS A 526 -20.27 -0.97 -35.91
CA LYS A 526 -19.06 -1.75 -35.60
C LYS A 526 -17.84 -0.84 -35.66
N LEU A 527 -17.07 -0.75 -34.58
CA LEU A 527 -15.89 0.09 -34.47
C LEU A 527 -14.87 -0.60 -33.56
N ASP A 528 -13.63 -0.70 -34.02
CA ASP A 528 -12.54 -1.17 -33.18
C ASP A 528 -11.86 0.01 -32.47
N PRO A 529 -11.67 -0.04 -31.14
CA PRO A 529 -10.76 0.84 -30.42
C PRO A 529 -9.36 0.97 -31.06
N SER A 530 -8.80 -0.07 -31.69
CA SER A 530 -7.49 0.00 -32.37
C SER A 530 -7.51 0.83 -33.65
N ASP A 531 -8.68 1.04 -34.26
CA ASP A 531 -8.83 1.94 -35.40
C ASP A 531 -8.86 3.42 -34.99
N LEU A 532 -9.01 3.74 -33.71
CA LEU A 532 -9.08 5.12 -33.21
C LEU A 532 -7.71 5.70 -32.86
N VAL A 533 -7.48 6.94 -33.29
CA VAL A 533 -6.32 7.76 -32.96
C VAL A 533 -6.71 9.03 -32.22
N CYS A 534 -5.91 9.42 -31.22
CA CYS A 534 -6.06 10.70 -30.52
C CYS A 534 -5.35 11.82 -31.27
N MET A 535 -6.05 12.92 -31.55
CA MET A 535 -5.54 14.09 -32.28
C MET A 535 -6.25 15.37 -31.80
N THR A 536 -5.69 16.55 -32.09
CA THR A 536 -6.40 17.80 -31.77
C THR A 536 -7.58 18.00 -32.73
N LYS A 537 -8.62 18.74 -32.32
CA LYS A 537 -9.81 18.99 -33.14
C LYS A 537 -9.52 19.63 -34.50
N ASP A 538 -8.44 20.41 -34.60
CA ASP A 538 -8.06 21.10 -35.84
C ASP A 538 -7.28 20.14 -36.78
N GLU A 539 -6.45 19.24 -36.23
CA GLU A 539 -5.90 18.09 -36.95
C GLU A 539 -6.99 17.13 -37.45
N ALA A 540 -7.98 16.82 -36.61
CA ALA A 540 -9.12 15.97 -36.95
C ALA A 540 -9.96 16.54 -38.11
N THR A 541 -10.10 17.86 -38.16
CA THR A 541 -10.79 18.53 -39.28
C THR A 541 -10.00 18.42 -40.58
N ARG A 542 -8.65 18.42 -40.51
CA ARG A 542 -7.78 18.15 -41.66
C ARG A 542 -7.86 16.67 -42.10
N HIS A 543 -7.79 15.74 -41.14
CA HIS A 543 -7.83 14.29 -41.36
C HIS A 543 -9.18 13.83 -41.95
N GLU A 544 -10.30 14.33 -41.41
CA GLU A 544 -11.65 14.11 -41.96
C GLU A 544 -11.74 14.53 -43.43
N ARG A 545 -11.10 15.65 -43.79
CA ARG A 545 -11.17 16.22 -45.13
C ARG A 545 -10.24 15.51 -46.13
N GLU A 546 -9.01 15.19 -45.72
CA GLU A 546 -7.97 14.71 -46.64
C GLU A 546 -7.90 13.19 -46.75
N VAL A 547 -8.19 12.43 -45.69
CA VAL A 547 -8.17 10.95 -45.69
C VAL A 547 -9.58 10.36 -45.69
N LEU A 548 -10.41 10.68 -44.67
CA LEU A 548 -11.70 9.98 -44.49
C LEU A 548 -12.80 10.42 -45.48
N ARG A 549 -12.54 11.46 -46.27
CA ARG A 549 -13.40 11.94 -47.38
C ARG A 549 -12.61 12.30 -48.65
N GLY A 550 -11.28 12.25 -48.60
CA GLY A 550 -10.41 12.55 -49.73
C GLY A 550 -9.91 11.27 -50.39
N GLU A 551 -9.11 11.44 -51.43
CA GLU A 551 -8.50 10.34 -52.18
C GLU A 551 -7.07 10.02 -51.69
N LYS A 552 -6.60 10.66 -50.61
CA LYS A 552 -5.26 10.43 -50.05
C LYS A 552 -5.24 9.25 -49.09
N SER A 553 -4.17 8.48 -49.14
CA SER A 553 -3.81 7.54 -48.07
C SER A 553 -3.33 8.28 -46.80
N VAL A 554 -3.08 7.56 -45.70
CA VAL A 554 -2.46 8.17 -44.51
C VAL A 554 -0.97 8.42 -44.73
N GLU A 555 -0.35 7.61 -45.58
CA GLU A 555 1.03 7.71 -46.06
C GLU A 555 1.26 8.98 -46.89
N ASP A 556 0.26 9.44 -47.67
CA ASP A 556 0.29 10.70 -48.41
C ASP A 556 0.13 11.96 -47.52
N LEU A 557 -0.23 11.79 -46.24
CA LEU A 557 -0.57 12.89 -45.33
C LEU A 557 0.38 13.06 -44.14
N TYR A 558 1.06 11.98 -43.71
CA TYR A 558 1.86 11.95 -42.49
C TYR A 558 3.22 11.27 -42.67
N ASP A 559 4.27 11.92 -42.18
CA ASP A 559 5.64 11.41 -42.20
C ASP A 559 5.78 10.06 -41.46
N GLU A 560 6.77 9.25 -41.85
CA GLU A 560 7.07 7.94 -41.23
C GLU A 560 7.13 7.95 -39.71
N VAL A 561 7.60 9.05 -39.10
CA VAL A 561 7.68 9.23 -37.64
C VAL A 561 6.30 9.18 -36.98
N ILE A 562 5.25 9.65 -37.66
CA ILE A 562 3.86 9.62 -37.20
C ILE A 562 3.26 8.25 -37.49
N LEU A 563 3.48 7.69 -38.69
CA LEU A 563 3.02 6.34 -39.05
C LEU A 563 3.52 5.28 -38.06
N ASN A 564 4.82 5.27 -37.77
CA ASN A 564 5.43 4.38 -36.78
C ASN A 564 4.90 4.61 -35.36
N ARG A 565 4.57 5.86 -35.00
CA ARG A 565 3.99 6.20 -33.70
C ARG A 565 2.56 5.66 -33.58
N VAL A 566 1.74 5.76 -34.63
CA VAL A 566 0.39 5.15 -34.66
C VAL A 566 0.50 3.62 -34.60
N ALA A 567 1.37 3.00 -35.39
CA ALA A 567 1.59 1.55 -35.38
C ALA A 567 2.14 0.99 -34.05
N LEU A 568 2.80 1.83 -33.22
CA LEU A 568 3.13 1.48 -31.85
C LEU A 568 1.90 1.53 -30.93
N ARG A 569 1.05 2.56 -31.04
CA ARG A 569 -0.16 2.70 -30.23
C ARG A 569 -1.25 1.67 -30.55
N ARG A 570 -1.38 1.26 -31.81
CA ARG A 570 -2.30 0.17 -32.20
C ARG A 570 -1.98 -1.13 -31.46
N ARG A 571 -0.69 -1.50 -31.36
CA ARG A 571 -0.26 -2.68 -30.60
C ARG A 571 -0.53 -2.56 -29.10
N GLU A 572 -0.31 -1.39 -28.49
CA GLU A 572 -0.69 -1.14 -27.09
C GLU A 572 -2.22 -1.29 -26.84
N ILE A 573 -3.06 -1.11 -27.87
CA ILE A 573 -4.51 -1.34 -27.81
C ILE A 573 -4.85 -2.82 -28.04
N GLU A 574 -4.21 -3.47 -29.02
CA GLU A 574 -4.40 -4.89 -29.34
C GLU A 574 -3.99 -5.79 -28.16
N GLU A 575 -2.88 -5.49 -27.48
CA GLU A 575 -2.44 -6.14 -26.24
C GLU A 575 -3.49 -6.00 -25.12
N TRP A 576 -4.06 -4.80 -24.95
CA TRP A 576 -5.14 -4.55 -23.98
C TRP A 576 -6.43 -5.31 -24.31
N LYS A 577 -6.83 -5.37 -25.58
CA LYS A 577 -8.01 -6.15 -26.03
C LYS A 577 -7.84 -7.64 -25.72
N GLY A 578 -6.66 -8.20 -26.00
CA GLY A 578 -6.36 -9.62 -25.70
C GLY A 578 -6.53 -9.96 -24.22
N HIS A 579 -6.15 -9.05 -23.32
CA HIS A 579 -6.39 -9.22 -21.88
C HIS A 579 -7.85 -9.03 -21.46
N ASN A 580 -8.60 -8.12 -22.09
CA ASN A 580 -10.01 -7.87 -21.76
C ASN A 580 -10.95 -8.99 -22.27
N GLU A 581 -10.70 -9.55 -23.46
CA GLU A 581 -11.50 -10.63 -24.02
C GLU A 581 -11.36 -11.94 -23.22
N GLN A 582 -10.23 -12.18 -22.56
CA GLN A 582 -10.06 -13.27 -21.59
C GLN A 582 -10.96 -13.11 -20.34
N TYR A 583 -11.20 -11.89 -19.88
CA TYR A 583 -12.04 -11.62 -18.71
C TYR A 583 -13.55 -11.78 -18.99
N PHE A 584 -13.99 -11.58 -20.24
CA PHE A 584 -15.41 -11.63 -20.62
C PHE A 584 -15.91 -13.02 -21.09
N GLN A 585 -15.08 -14.05 -21.10
CA GLN A 585 -15.51 -15.44 -21.35
C GLN A 585 -15.80 -16.24 -20.05
N VAL A 586 -15.86 -15.58 -18.89
CA VAL A 586 -16.10 -16.20 -17.57
C VAL A 586 -17.31 -15.56 -16.85
N GLN A 587 -18.24 -14.97 -17.61
CA GLN A 587 -19.58 -14.53 -17.18
C GLN A 587 -20.64 -14.94 -18.20
#